data_AF-A0A949E411-F1
#
_entry.id   AF-A0A949E411-F1
#
_cell.length_a   1.000
_cell.length_b   1.000
_cell.length_c   1.000
_cell.angle_alpha   90.00
_cell.angle_beta   90.00
_cell.angle_gamma   90.00
#
_symmetry.space_group_name_H-M   'P 1'
#
loop_
_entity.id
_entity.type
_entity.pdbx_description
1 polymer ?
#
loop_
_entity_poly.entity_id
_entity_poly.type
_entity_poly.pdbx_seq_one_letter_code
_entity_poly.pdbx_strand_id
1 'polypeptide(L)'
;MLFINPMWDSENQRLGLKACKPVGYFLRGLADLIGFVGLILLVGMPIYVVYRSLAHSFSWHLCWFLLIPFGVGIIGQSLCWISWRLATKKQFHYDWETRTARWIEGGHEQVFPDAKQTKLSNIPNGKVLYESHDN
;
A
#
# COMPACT_ATOMS: atom_id res chain seq x y z
N MET A 1 -0.32 -11.84 -3.71
CA MET A 1 0.78 -12.49 -2.96
C MET A 1 0.45 -12.34 -1.49
N LEU A 2 0.40 -13.44 -0.73
CA LEU A 2 -0.19 -13.45 0.63
C LEU A 2 0.56 -12.59 1.65
N PHE A 3 1.85 -12.34 1.41
CA PHE A 3 2.74 -11.64 2.35
C PHE A 3 3.49 -10.45 1.72
N ILE A 4 3.45 -10.33 0.39
CA ILE A 4 4.13 -9.26 -0.34
C ILE A 4 3.04 -8.40 -0.97
N ASN A 5 2.85 -7.22 -0.39
CA ASN A 5 1.98 -6.23 -0.98
C ASN A 5 2.67 -5.60 -2.19
N PRO A 6 1.95 -5.27 -3.27
CA PRO A 6 2.55 -4.65 -4.44
C PRO A 6 3.22 -3.34 -4.03
N MET A 7 4.49 -3.18 -4.41
CA MET A 7 5.25 -1.95 -4.19
C MET A 7 4.57 -0.80 -4.92
N TRP A 8 4.75 0.42 -4.43
CA TRP A 8 4.28 1.63 -5.12
C TRP A 8 4.98 1.74 -6.48
N ASP A 9 4.22 2.00 -7.54
CA ASP A 9 4.77 2.16 -8.88
C ASP A 9 5.50 3.50 -9.04
N SER A 10 5.13 4.50 -8.23
CA SER A 10 5.84 5.78 -8.15
C SER A 10 5.70 6.46 -6.79
N GLU A 11 6.64 7.34 -6.47
CA GLU A 11 6.58 8.16 -5.25
C GLU A 11 5.38 9.13 -5.25
N ASN A 12 4.93 9.57 -6.44
CA ASN A 12 3.74 10.40 -6.58
C ASN A 12 2.48 9.64 -6.20
N GLN A 13 2.40 8.33 -6.50
CA GLN A 13 1.31 7.47 -6.07
C GLN A 13 1.27 7.37 -4.54
N ARG A 14 2.44 7.26 -3.89
CA ARG A 14 2.59 7.22 -2.42
C ARG A 14 2.14 8.53 -1.78
N LEU A 15 2.63 9.67 -2.29
CA LEU A 15 2.32 11.00 -1.77
C LEU A 15 0.86 11.38 -2.03
N GLY A 16 0.32 11.05 -3.21
CA GLY A 16 -1.09 11.25 -3.55
C GLY A 16 -2.03 10.47 -2.65
N LEU A 17 -1.72 9.20 -2.34
CA LEU A 17 -2.54 8.42 -1.41
C LEU A 17 -2.48 8.98 0.03
N LYS A 18 -1.29 9.44 0.47
CA LYS A 18 -1.11 10.09 1.77
C LYS A 18 -1.91 11.39 1.88
N ALA A 19 -1.93 12.21 0.83
CA ALA A 19 -2.69 13.46 0.77
C ALA A 19 -4.20 13.21 0.72
N CYS A 20 -4.65 12.24 -0.07
CA CYS A 20 -6.06 11.91 -0.23
C CYS A 20 -6.70 11.32 1.05
N LYS A 21 -6.04 10.32 1.66
CA LYS A 21 -6.54 9.58 2.84
C LYS A 21 -5.36 9.12 3.72
N PRO A 22 -4.96 9.92 4.74
CA PRO A 22 -3.88 9.53 5.65
C PRO A 22 -4.17 8.21 6.39
N VAL A 23 -5.45 7.94 6.68
CA VAL A 23 -5.90 6.67 7.28
C VAL A 23 -5.68 5.48 6.35
N GLY A 24 -5.91 5.65 5.04
CA GLY A 24 -5.65 4.59 4.05
C GLY A 24 -4.16 4.29 3.92
N TYR A 25 -3.33 5.34 3.92
CA TYR A 25 -1.88 5.20 3.95
C TYR A 25 -1.38 4.44 5.20
N PHE A 26 -1.93 4.77 6.37
CA PHE A 26 -1.59 4.08 7.62
C PHE A 26 -2.02 2.61 7.60
N LEU A 27 -3.22 2.30 7.11
CA LEU A 27 -3.72 0.93 6.96
C LEU A 27 -2.85 0.10 6.01
N ARG A 28 -2.38 0.69 4.92
CA ARG A 28 -1.43 0.03 4.01
C ARG A 28 -0.10 -0.27 4.70
N GLY A 29 0.44 0.67 5.46
CA GLY A 29 1.66 0.45 6.25
C GLY A 29 1.51 -0.65 7.31
N LEU A 30 0.37 -0.69 8.01
CA LEU A 30 0.04 -1.78 8.94
C LEU A 30 -0.04 -3.13 8.22
N ALA A 31 -0.66 -3.17 7.04
CA ALA A 31 -0.75 -4.39 6.26
C ALA A 31 0.62 -4.89 5.78
N ASP A 32 1.53 -3.99 5.41
CA ASP A 32 2.92 -4.33 5.06
C ASP A 32 3.67 -4.91 6.27
N LEU A 33 3.52 -4.29 7.45
CA LEU A 33 4.13 -4.79 8.69
C LEU A 33 3.60 -6.18 9.06
N ILE A 34 2.28 -6.38 9.00
CA ILE A 34 1.64 -7.67 9.29
C ILE A 34 2.08 -8.73 8.28
N GLY A 35 2.17 -8.38 6.99
CA GLY A 35 2.69 -9.27 5.95
C GLY A 35 4.12 -9.70 6.22
N PHE A 36 4.99 -8.76 6.63
CA PHE A 36 6.39 -9.04 6.98
C PHE A 36 6.52 -9.92 8.23
N VAL A 37 5.75 -9.64 9.28
CA VAL A 37 5.70 -10.50 10.49
C VAL A 37 5.21 -11.90 10.13
N GLY A 38 4.18 -12.00 9.27
CA GLY A 38 3.68 -13.27 8.74
C GLY A 38 4.77 -14.05 7.99
N LEU A 39 5.60 -13.38 7.20
CA LEU A 39 6.73 -13.97 6.49
C LEU A 39 7.80 -14.51 7.44
N ILE A 40 8.17 -13.74 8.48
CA ILE A 40 9.12 -14.18 9.51
C ILE A 40 8.59 -15.44 10.20
N LEU A 41 7.31 -15.46 10.57
CA LEU A 41 6.68 -16.61 11.21
C LEU A 41 6.61 -17.82 10.27
N LEU A 42 6.35 -17.60 8.98
CA LEU A 42 6.28 -18.65 7.97
C LEU A 42 7.61 -19.42 7.85
N VAL A 43 8.75 -18.74 8.02
CA VAL A 43 10.08 -19.36 7.96
C VAL A 43 10.55 -19.83 9.34
N GLY A 44 10.31 -19.03 10.39
CA GLY A 44 10.76 -19.31 11.74
C GLY A 44 10.06 -20.50 12.38
N MET A 45 8.76 -20.68 12.16
CA MET A 45 8.00 -21.79 12.74
C MET A 45 8.47 -23.17 12.24
N PRO A 46 8.66 -23.41 10.92
CA PRO A 46 9.24 -24.66 10.43
C PRO A 46 10.63 -24.94 11.00
N ILE A 47 11.52 -23.94 11.06
CA ILE A 47 12.86 -24.09 11.63
C ILE A 47 12.77 -24.51 13.10
N TYR A 48 11.89 -23.88 13.87
CA TYR A 48 11.68 -24.21 15.27
C TYR A 48 11.15 -25.64 15.46
N VAL A 49 10.20 -26.07 14.61
CA VAL A 49 9.65 -27.43 14.64
C VAL A 49 10.72 -28.47 14.32
N VAL A 50 11.55 -28.23 13.30
CA VAL A 50 12.67 -29.12 12.94
C VAL A 50 13.68 -29.21 14.09
N TYR A 51 14.05 -28.08 14.69
CA TYR A 51 14.95 -28.05 15.84
C TYR A 51 14.40 -28.87 17.03
N ARG A 52 13.11 -28.71 17.36
CA ARG A 52 12.42 -29.49 18.40
C ARG A 52 12.36 -30.98 18.08
N SER A 53 12.16 -31.33 16.80
CA SER A 53 12.14 -32.72 16.34
C SER A 53 13.49 -33.41 16.53
N LEU A 54 14.58 -32.70 16.24
CA LEU A 54 15.95 -33.18 16.47
C LEU A 54 16.26 -33.34 17.96
N ALA A 55 15.69 -32.48 18.82
CA ALA A 55 15.83 -32.56 20.27
C ALA A 55 14.93 -33.64 20.93
N HIS A 56 14.28 -34.53 20.15
CA HIS A 56 13.39 -35.61 20.62
C HIS A 56 12.24 -35.18 21.55
N SER A 57 11.88 -33.90 21.54
CA SER A 57 10.80 -33.33 22.36
C SER A 57 9.63 -32.88 21.50
N PHE A 58 9.36 -33.65 20.44
CA PHE A 58 8.33 -33.37 19.46
C PHE A 58 6.95 -33.66 20.05
N SER A 59 6.03 -32.70 19.90
CA SER A 59 4.63 -32.82 20.26
C SER A 59 3.78 -32.52 19.05
N TRP A 60 2.75 -33.33 18.81
CA TRP A 60 1.82 -33.14 17.68
C TRP A 60 1.16 -31.76 17.66
N HIS A 61 0.98 -31.15 18.84
CA HIS A 61 0.43 -29.79 18.97
C HIS A 61 1.30 -28.72 18.29
N LEU A 62 2.61 -28.95 18.12
CA LEU A 62 3.52 -28.04 17.42
C LEU A 62 3.15 -27.87 15.93
N CYS A 63 2.59 -28.89 15.29
CA CYS A 63 2.12 -28.79 13.91
C CYS A 63 0.96 -27.79 13.77
N TRP A 64 0.15 -27.59 14.81
CA TRP A 64 -0.93 -26.60 14.78
C TRP A 64 -0.41 -25.16 14.74
N PHE A 65 0.77 -24.90 15.30
CA PHE A 65 1.40 -23.58 15.24
C PHE A 65 1.84 -23.20 13.82
N LEU A 66 2.02 -24.17 12.91
CA LEU A 66 2.30 -23.90 11.50
C LEU A 66 1.12 -23.22 10.78
N LEU A 67 -0.10 -23.29 11.32
CA LEU A 67 -1.27 -22.60 10.76
C LEU A 67 -1.29 -21.09 11.11
N ILE A 68 -0.59 -20.67 12.16
CA ILE A 68 -0.54 -19.28 12.60
C ILE A 68 -0.06 -18.31 11.50
N PRO A 69 1.07 -18.55 10.80
CA PRO A 69 1.53 -17.64 9.74
C PRO A 69 0.51 -17.50 8.60
N PHE A 70 -0.28 -18.54 8.30
CA PHE A 70 -1.36 -18.44 7.31
C PHE A 70 -2.49 -17.53 7.79
N GLY A 71 -2.91 -17.64 9.06
CA GLY A 71 -3.89 -16.74 9.64
C GLY A 71 -3.44 -15.28 9.61
N VAL A 72 -2.20 -15.02 10.00
CA VAL A 72 -1.59 -13.68 9.95
C VAL A 72 -1.55 -13.14 8.51
N GLY A 73 -1.17 -13.97 7.54
CA GLY A 73 -1.16 -13.59 6.12
C GLY A 73 -2.54 -13.23 5.57
N ILE A 74 -3.58 -14.00 5.92
CA ILE A 74 -4.97 -13.72 5.53
C ILE A 74 -5.44 -12.37 6.10
N ILE A 75 -5.13 -12.09 7.36
CA ILE A 75 -5.45 -10.81 8.00
C ILE A 75 -4.73 -9.66 7.29
N GLY A 76 -3.43 -9.79 7.03
CA GLY A 76 -2.64 -8.78 6.31
C GLY A 76 -3.22 -8.48 4.92
N GLN A 77 -3.56 -9.50 4.15
CA GLN A 77 -4.16 -9.32 2.82
C GLN A 77 -5.56 -8.68 2.89
N SER A 78 -6.34 -9.01 3.92
CA SER A 78 -7.66 -8.41 4.15
C SER A 78 -7.56 -6.92 4.45
N LEU A 79 -6.60 -6.50 5.28
CA LEU A 79 -6.35 -5.07 5.56
C LEU A 79 -5.96 -4.31 4.28
N CYS A 80 -5.11 -4.91 3.45
CA CYS A 80 -4.73 -4.32 2.17
C CYS A 80 -5.93 -4.11 1.24
N TRP A 81 -6.82 -5.10 1.16
CA TRP A 81 -8.04 -4.99 0.37
C TRP A 81 -8.97 -3.90 0.90
N ILE A 82 -9.12 -3.78 2.22
CA ILE A 82 -9.92 -2.72 2.85
C ILE A 82 -9.31 -1.34 2.57
N SER A 83 -7.98 -1.20 2.65
CA SER A 83 -7.28 0.04 2.33
C SER A 83 -7.57 0.49 0.89
N TRP A 84 -7.48 -0.42 -0.07
CA TRP A 84 -7.81 -0.13 -1.46
C TRP A 84 -9.26 0.25 -1.64
N ARG A 85 -10.20 -0.48 -1.03
CA ARG A 85 -11.64 -0.18 -1.10
C ARG A 85 -11.96 1.22 -0.54
N LEU A 86 -11.24 1.66 0.48
CA LEU A 86 -11.38 3.02 1.03
C LEU A 86 -10.84 4.09 0.08
N ALA A 87 -9.76 3.80 -0.65
CA ALA A 87 -9.22 4.70 -1.67
C ALA A 87 -10.15 4.79 -2.90
N THR A 88 -10.72 3.67 -3.36
CA THR A 88 -11.67 3.65 -4.49
C THR A 88 -12.95 4.42 -4.16
N LYS A 89 -13.40 4.40 -2.90
CA LYS A 89 -14.56 5.20 -2.46
C LYS A 89 -14.37 6.71 -2.61
N LYS A 90 -13.13 7.20 -2.61
CA LYS A 90 -12.80 8.62 -2.88
C LYS A 90 -12.51 8.89 -4.37
N GLN A 91 -12.82 7.94 -5.26
CA GLN A 91 -12.53 8.02 -6.70
C GLN A 91 -11.06 8.34 -6.98
N PHE A 92 -10.16 7.79 -6.16
CA PHE A 92 -8.73 7.92 -6.41
C PHE A 92 -8.40 7.22 -7.72
N HIS A 93 -7.88 7.98 -8.69
CA HIS A 93 -7.40 7.49 -9.96
C HIS A 93 -5.93 7.88 -10.11
N TYR A 94 -5.10 6.90 -10.42
CA TYR A 94 -3.70 7.13 -10.73
C TYR A 94 -3.51 6.89 -12.22
N ASP A 95 -3.09 7.93 -12.92
CA ASP A 95 -2.81 7.88 -14.34
C ASP A 95 -1.34 7.53 -14.56
N TRP A 96 -1.11 6.35 -15.13
CA TRP A 96 0.21 5.77 -15.36
C TRP A 96 1.00 6.53 -16.43
N GLU A 97 0.32 7.13 -17.42
CA GLU A 97 0.95 7.85 -18.53
C GLU A 97 1.47 9.20 -18.06
N THR A 98 0.65 9.93 -17.29
CA THR A 98 0.99 11.27 -16.80
C THR A 98 1.68 11.27 -15.44
N ARG A 99 1.73 10.12 -14.75
CA ARG A 99 2.23 9.96 -13.36
C ARG A 99 1.54 10.89 -12.37
N THR A 100 0.32 11.30 -12.65
CA THR A 100 -0.48 12.18 -11.81
C THR A 100 -1.46 11.37 -10.96
N ALA A 101 -1.61 11.77 -9.70
CA ALA A 101 -2.62 11.21 -8.81
C ALA A 101 -3.79 12.19 -8.73
N ARG A 102 -5.00 11.70 -9.00
CA ARG A 102 -6.24 12.49 -8.96
C ARG A 102 -7.23 11.89 -7.97
N TRP A 103 -7.95 12.72 -7.24
CA TRP A 103 -9.06 12.29 -6.40
C TRP A 103 -10.10 13.40 -6.26
N ILE A 104 -11.33 13.03 -5.92
CA ILE A 104 -12.40 14.00 -5.67
C ILE A 104 -12.51 14.25 -4.17
N GLU A 105 -12.44 15.52 -3.77
CA GLU A 105 -12.59 15.96 -2.40
C GLU A 105 -13.58 17.12 -2.33
N GLY A 106 -14.75 16.89 -1.70
CA GLY A 106 -15.79 17.91 -1.59
C GLY A 106 -16.42 18.34 -2.92
N GLY A 107 -16.34 17.50 -3.97
CA GLY A 107 -16.86 17.82 -5.30
C GLY A 107 -15.85 18.51 -6.23
N HIS A 108 -14.65 18.85 -5.74
CA HIS A 108 -13.57 19.38 -6.55
C HIS A 108 -12.52 18.31 -6.84
N GLU A 109 -12.04 18.26 -8.09
CA GLU A 109 -10.94 17.39 -8.51
C GLU A 109 -9.62 17.98 -8.01
N GLN A 110 -8.92 17.22 -7.17
CA GLN A 110 -7.56 17.54 -6.72
C GLN A 110 -6.58 16.74 -7.57
N VAL A 111 -5.63 17.43 -8.19
CA VAL A 111 -4.56 16.81 -9.00
C VAL A 111 -3.23 17.07 -8.32
N PHE A 112 -2.49 16.00 -8.03
CA PHE A 112 -1.12 16.09 -7.54
C PHE A 112 -0.17 15.91 -8.73
N PRO A 113 0.44 16.99 -9.26
CA PRO A 113 1.32 16.92 -10.42
C PRO A 113 2.66 16.27 -10.07
N ASP A 114 3.33 15.75 -11.09
CA ASP A 114 4.68 15.22 -10.95
C ASP A 114 5.66 16.36 -10.59
N ALA A 115 6.51 16.17 -9.57
CA ALA A 115 7.51 17.16 -9.14
C ALA A 115 8.46 17.55 -10.29
N LYS A 116 8.60 16.72 -11.32
CA LYS A 116 9.32 17.06 -12.55
C LYS A 116 8.59 18.11 -13.42
N GLN A 117 7.25 18.09 -13.48
CA GLN A 117 6.48 19.13 -14.19
C GLN A 117 6.48 20.46 -13.45
N THR A 118 6.51 20.45 -12.12
CA THR A 118 6.62 21.67 -11.29
C THR A 118 7.96 22.40 -11.50
N LYS A 119 9.02 21.69 -11.92
CA LYS A 119 10.29 22.32 -12.32
C LYS A 119 10.25 22.92 -13.73
N LEU A 120 9.45 22.40 -14.65
CA LEU A 120 9.28 22.98 -15.98
C LEU A 120 8.35 24.21 -15.99
N SER A 121 7.38 24.29 -15.07
CA SER A 121 6.51 25.48 -14.96
C SER A 121 7.15 26.66 -14.22
N ASN A 122 8.33 26.47 -13.61
CA ASN A 122 9.09 27.50 -12.91
C ASN A 122 10.27 28.03 -13.73
N ILE A 123 10.28 27.79 -15.05
CA ILE A 123 11.12 28.55 -15.97
C ILE A 123 10.42 29.90 -16.17
N PRO A 124 11.02 31.04 -15.76
CA PRO A 124 10.38 32.34 -15.87
C PRO A 124 10.45 32.79 -17.32
N ASN A 125 9.50 32.31 -18.15
CA ASN A 125 9.18 32.95 -19.41
C ASN A 125 7.83 32.47 -19.94
N GLY A 126 6.85 33.38 -19.91
CA GLY A 126 5.65 33.29 -20.72
C GLY A 126 4.43 32.72 -19.98
N LYS A 127 3.56 33.65 -19.55
CA LYS A 127 2.12 33.50 -19.26
C LYS A 127 1.52 32.12 -19.54
N VAL A 128 1.04 31.45 -18.51
CA VAL A 128 -0.06 30.47 -18.65
C VAL A 128 -1.30 31.11 -18.04
N LEU A 129 -2.11 31.72 -18.91
CA LEU A 129 -3.50 32.06 -18.62
C LEU A 129 -4.26 30.73 -18.53
N TYR A 130 -4.77 30.39 -17.34
CA TYR A 130 -5.92 29.49 -17.24
C TYR A 130 -7.16 30.36 -17.35
N GLU A 131 -7.56 30.67 -18.58
CA GLU A 131 -8.89 31.20 -18.84
C GLU A 131 -9.85 30.02 -18.84
N SER A 132 -10.63 29.94 -17.76
CA SER A 132 -11.72 29.01 -17.56
C SER A 132 -12.79 29.27 -18.61
N HIS A 133 -12.85 28.46 -19.65
CA HIS A 133 -14.05 28.37 -20.48
C HIS A 133 -15.08 27.55 -19.71
N ASP A 134 -16.00 28.24 -19.04
CA ASP A 134 -17.31 27.70 -18.70
C ASP A 134 -18.33 28.85 -18.68
N ASN A 135 -19.30 28.72 -19.59
CA ASN A 135 -20.53 29.49 -19.88
C ASN A 135 -20.41 30.79 -20.69
#